data_AF-A0A3M0WIX9-F1
#
_entry.id   AF-A0A3M0WIX9-F1
#
_cell.length_a   1.000
_cell.length_b   1.000
_cell.length_c   1.000
_cell.angle_alpha   90.00
_cell.angle_beta   90.00
_cell.angle_gamma   90.00
#
_symmetry.space_group_name_H-M   'P 1'
#
loop_
_entity.id
_entity.type
_entity.pdbx_description
1 polymer ?
#
loop_
_entity_poly.entity_id
_entity_poly.type
_entity_poly.pdbx_seq_one_letter_code
_entity_poly.pdbx_strand_id
1 'polypeptide(L)'
;MEEALEGLYIHHITMTILEMIVVFAIFSILARNPKLVPSPIQNVFEAYIDFTKNMIEENMGKKGMRYFPLIAGVGLFVFFGNLLGMIPGLESPTANINTTLA
;
A
#
# COMPACT_ATOMS: atom_id res chain seq x y z
N MET A 1 -11.66 27.47 15.64
CA MET A 1 -10.39 26.73 15.79
C MET A 1 -10.66 25.25 15.94
N GLU A 2 -11.60 24.86 16.81
CA GLU A 2 -12.01 23.46 17.00
C GLU A 2 -12.66 22.84 15.75
N GLU A 3 -13.61 23.52 15.09
CA GLU A 3 -14.23 23.04 13.84
C GLU A 3 -13.24 22.83 12.69
N ALA A 4 -12.21 23.69 12.58
CA ALA A 4 -11.17 23.55 11.55
C ALA A 4 -10.25 22.35 11.83
N LEU A 5 -9.99 22.07 13.11
CA LEU A 5 -9.23 20.91 13.54
C LEU A 5 -10.01 19.62 13.25
N GLU A 6 -11.31 19.58 13.58
CA GLU A 6 -12.18 18.45 13.26
C GLU A 6 -12.24 18.18 11.75
N GLY A 7 -12.39 19.22 10.93
CA GLY A 7 -12.38 19.09 9.47
C GLY A 7 -11.11 18.44 8.93
N LEU A 8 -9.94 18.79 9.48
CA LEU A 8 -8.64 18.22 9.10
C LEU A 8 -8.54 16.73 9.48
N TYR A 9 -8.99 16.34 10.68
CA TYR A 9 -9.00 14.94 11.11
C TYR A 9 -9.91 14.07 10.25
N ILE A 10 -11.13 14.54 9.98
CA ILE A 10 -12.09 13.81 9.14
C ILE A 10 -11.54 13.66 7.72
N HIS A 11 -10.94 14.71 7.15
CA HIS A 11 -10.33 14.64 5.82
C HIS A 11 -9.22 13.60 5.75
N HIS A 12 -8.28 13.63 6.71
CA HIS A 12 -7.18 12.68 6.78
C HIS A 12 -7.65 11.22 6.91
N ILE A 13 -8.63 10.97 7.78
CA ILE A 13 -9.22 9.62 7.94
C ILE A 13 -9.90 9.19 6.65
N THR A 14 -10.65 10.07 6.00
CA THR A 14 -11.34 9.77 4.74
C THR A 14 -10.36 9.40 3.63
N MET A 15 -9.25 10.14 3.50
CA MET A 15 -8.19 9.84 2.53
C MET A 15 -7.49 8.52 2.83
N THR A 16 -7.23 8.22 4.12
CA THR A 16 -6.67 6.93 4.54
C THR A 16 -7.58 5.76 4.16
N ILE A 17 -8.89 5.88 4.40
CA ILE A 17 -9.86 4.84 4.03
C ILE A 17 -9.93 4.69 2.51
N LEU A 18 -9.94 5.80 1.76
CA LEU A 18 -9.95 5.79 0.30
C LEU A 18 -8.72 5.03 -0.25
N GLU A 19 -7.53 5.34 0.27
CA GLU A 19 -6.30 4.64 -0.09
C GLU A 19 -6.42 3.14 0.18
N MET A 20 -6.83 2.75 1.40
CA MET A 20 -6.98 1.35 1.77
C MET A 20 -7.92 0.60 0.82
N ILE A 21 -9.05 1.23 0.43
CA ILE A 21 -10.00 0.65 -0.52
C ILE A 21 -9.35 0.50 -1.90
N VAL A 22 -8.65 1.52 -2.40
CA VAL A 22 -8.00 1.50 -3.71
C VAL A 22 -6.94 0.41 -3.77
N VAL A 23 -6.05 0.36 -2.77
CA VAL A 23 -5.01 -0.68 -2.67
C VAL A 23 -5.67 -2.06 -2.60
N PHE A 24 -6.61 -2.26 -1.67
CA PHE A 24 -7.29 -3.56 -1.53
C PHE A 24 -8.01 -4.00 -2.81
N ALA A 25 -8.67 -3.09 -3.51
CA ALA A 25 -9.36 -3.37 -4.77
C ALA A 25 -8.37 -3.79 -5.88
N ILE A 26 -7.27 -3.05 -6.05
CA ILE A 26 -6.23 -3.38 -7.02
C ILE A 26 -5.68 -4.78 -6.75
N PHE A 27 -5.35 -5.09 -5.49
CA PHE A 27 -4.83 -6.41 -5.11
C PHE A 27 -5.85 -7.53 -5.31
N SER A 28 -7.10 -7.29 -4.91
CA SER A 28 -8.19 -8.27 -5.06
C SER A 28 -8.45 -8.62 -6.52
N ILE A 29 -8.39 -7.64 -7.42
CA ILE A 29 -8.58 -7.85 -8.86
C ILE A 29 -7.43 -8.67 -9.43
N LEU A 30 -6.19 -8.34 -9.04
CA LEU A 30 -5.00 -8.95 -9.63
C LEU A 30 -4.71 -10.34 -9.08
N ALA A 31 -5.10 -10.63 -7.83
CA ALA A 31 -4.98 -11.95 -7.23
C ALA A 31 -6.06 -12.93 -7.69
N ARG A 32 -7.15 -12.47 -8.33
CA ARG A 32 -8.36 -13.28 -8.54
C ARG A 32 -8.19 -14.44 -9.51
N ASN A 33 -7.43 -14.26 -10.60
CA ASN A 33 -7.27 -15.27 -11.66
C ASN A 33 -5.88 -15.16 -12.33
N PRO A 34 -4.79 -15.58 -11.66
CA PRO A 34 -3.47 -15.59 -12.27
C PRO A 34 -3.45 -16.54 -13.47
N LYS A 35 -2.93 -16.06 -14.61
CA LYS A 35 -2.80 -16.85 -15.84
C LYS A 35 -1.39 -17.45 -15.94
N LEU A 36 -1.29 -18.62 -16.57
CA LEU A 36 0.01 -19.27 -16.84
C LEU A 36 0.88 -18.43 -17.80
N VAL A 37 0.27 -17.80 -18.80
CA VAL A 37 0.93 -16.76 -19.61
C VAL A 37 0.51 -15.42 -18.99
N PRO A 38 1.41 -14.75 -18.26
CA PRO A 38 1.05 -13.57 -17.49
C PRO A 38 0.72 -12.39 -18.39
N SER A 39 -0.27 -11.61 -17.98
CA SER A 39 -0.54 -10.30 -18.59
C SER A 39 0.52 -9.27 -18.16
N PRO A 40 0.68 -8.13 -18.87
CA PRO A 40 1.63 -7.11 -18.46
C PRO A 40 1.45 -6.62 -17.01
N ILE A 41 0.21 -6.51 -16.53
CA ILE A 41 -0.05 -6.08 -15.14
C ILE A 41 0.28 -7.20 -14.14
N GLN A 42 0.02 -8.46 -14.50
CA GLN A 42 0.42 -9.62 -13.70
C GLN A 42 1.95 -9.67 -13.57
N ASN A 43 2.71 -9.39 -14.64
CA ASN A 43 4.17 -9.31 -14.59
C ASN A 43 4.67 -8.29 -13.57
N VAL A 44 4.06 -7.11 -13.52
CA VAL A 44 4.44 -6.07 -12.53
C VAL A 44 4.19 -6.55 -11.11
N PHE A 45 3.06 -7.23 -10.88
CA PHE A 45 2.71 -7.75 -9.55
C PHE A 45 3.58 -8.92 -9.12
N GLU A 46 3.88 -9.84 -10.03
CA GLU A 46 4.82 -10.94 -9.77
C GLU A 46 6.22 -10.39 -9.47
N ALA A 47 6.68 -9.39 -10.23
CA ALA A 47 7.95 -8.72 -9.95
C ALA A 47 7.96 -8.07 -8.55
N TYR A 48 6.88 -7.43 -8.12
CA TYR A 48 6.77 -6.87 -6.76
C TYR A 48 6.82 -7.95 -5.68
N ILE A 49 6.10 -9.06 -5.89
CA ILE A 49 6.07 -10.21 -4.97
C ILE A 49 7.48 -10.80 -4.83
N ASP A 50 8.17 -11.04 -5.94
CA ASP A 50 9.50 -11.63 -5.93
C ASP A 50 10.56 -10.67 -5.38
N PHE A 51 10.47 -9.37 -5.70
CA PHE A 51 11.26 -8.33 -5.05
C PHE A 51 11.13 -8.39 -3.53
N THR A 52 9.89 -8.45 -3.03
CA THR A 52 9.63 -8.47 -1.58
C THR A 52 10.12 -9.76 -0.93
N LYS A 53 9.92 -10.92 -1.58
CA LYS A 53 10.43 -12.22 -1.09
C LYS A 53 11.95 -12.20 -0.98
N ASN A 54 12.63 -11.78 -2.03
CA ASN A 54 14.10 -11.73 -2.07
C ASN A 54 14.63 -10.78 -0.99
N MET A 55 14.04 -9.58 -0.88
CA MET A 55 14.40 -8.62 0.17
C MET A 55 14.26 -9.23 1.58
N ILE A 56 13.16 -9.95 1.85
CA ILE A 56 12.96 -10.62 3.15
C ILE A 56 13.97 -11.74 3.36
N GLU A 57 14.21 -12.59 2.36
CA GLU A 57 15.16 -13.70 2.51
C GLU A 57 16.59 -13.21 2.68
N GLU A 58 17.00 -12.16 1.98
CA GLU A 58 18.33 -11.54 2.11
C GLU A 58 18.55 -10.90 3.49
N ASN A 59 17.53 -10.25 4.06
CA ASN A 59 17.67 -9.51 5.33
C ASN A 59 17.33 -10.35 6.58
N MET A 60 16.41 -11.31 6.46
CA MET A 60 15.85 -12.06 7.60
C MET A 60 15.99 -13.58 7.45
N GLY A 61 16.46 -14.06 6.30
CA GLY A 61 16.50 -15.48 5.96
C GLY A 61 15.11 -16.10 5.77
N LYS A 62 15.08 -17.41 5.52
CA LYS A 62 13.84 -18.16 5.25
C LYS A 62 12.77 -18.05 6.35
N LYS A 63 13.19 -17.90 7.61
CA LYS A 63 12.25 -17.72 8.73
C LYS A 63 11.50 -16.38 8.67
N GLY A 64 12.06 -15.37 8.00
CA GLY A 64 11.42 -14.07 7.79
C GLY A 64 10.17 -14.13 6.91
N MET A 65 10.02 -15.17 6.08
CA MET A 65 8.88 -15.32 5.17
C MET A 65 7.52 -15.34 5.87
N ARG A 66 7.46 -15.66 7.16
CA ARG A 66 6.23 -15.53 7.98
C ARG A 66 5.69 -14.09 8.03
N TYR A 67 6.53 -13.09 7.82
CA TYR A 67 6.19 -11.66 7.83
C TYR A 67 5.90 -11.11 6.43
N PHE A 68 5.99 -11.95 5.38
CA PHE A 68 5.76 -11.54 4.01
C PHE A 68 4.45 -10.77 3.82
N PRO A 69 3.28 -11.22 4.31
CA PRO A 69 2.03 -10.49 4.09
C PRO A 69 2.04 -9.09 4.70
N LEU A 70 2.68 -8.94 5.86
CA LEU A 70 2.80 -7.66 6.56
C LEU A 70 3.74 -6.71 5.81
N ILE A 71 4.95 -7.17 5.48
CA ILE A 71 5.96 -6.35 4.80
C ILE A 71 5.49 -5.96 3.40
N ALA A 72 4.94 -6.92 2.64
CA ALA A 72 4.38 -6.66 1.33
C ALA A 72 3.21 -5.68 1.42
N GLY A 73 2.28 -5.88 2.36
CA GLY A 73 1.11 -5.02 2.55
C GLY A 73 1.49 -3.58 2.92
N VAL A 74 2.38 -3.41 3.90
CA VAL A 74 2.88 -2.08 4.30
C VAL A 74 3.62 -1.40 3.16
N GLY A 75 4.48 -2.12 2.42
CA GLY A 75 5.19 -1.57 1.28
C GLY A 75 4.25 -1.02 0.20
N LEU A 76 3.13 -1.71 -0.04
CA LEU A 76 2.13 -1.30 -1.02
C LEU A 76 1.29 -0.13 -0.55
N PHE A 77 0.87 -0.14 0.72
CA PHE A 77 0.20 0.99 1.34
C PHE A 77 1.07 2.24 1.17
N VAL A 78 2.29 2.24 1.70
CA VAL A 78 3.20 3.39 1.59
C VAL A 78 3.41 3.79 0.13
N PHE A 79 3.68 2.85 -0.78
CA PHE A 79 3.89 3.16 -2.20
C PHE A 79 2.70 3.87 -2.85
N PHE A 80 1.48 3.33 -2.70
CA PHE A 80 0.30 3.91 -3.31
C PHE A 80 -0.17 5.18 -2.59
N GLY A 81 -0.06 5.25 -1.26
CA GLY A 81 -0.32 6.48 -0.51
C GLY A 81 0.57 7.63 -0.98
N ASN A 82 1.85 7.37 -1.22
CA ASN A 82 2.77 8.38 -1.77
C ASN A 82 2.42 8.77 -3.21
N LEU A 83 1.97 7.84 -4.06
CA LEU A 83 1.51 8.14 -5.41
C LEU A 83 0.20 8.96 -5.43
N LEU A 84 -0.74 8.66 -4.53
CA LEU A 84 -2.00 9.42 -4.42
C LEU A 84 -1.73 10.89 -4.10
N GLY A 85 -0.75 11.18 -3.24
CA GLY A 85 -0.33 12.56 -2.93
C GLY A 85 0.25 13.34 -4.12
N MET A 86 0.59 12.68 -5.23
CA MET A 86 1.04 13.35 -6.46
C MET A 86 -0.12 13.84 -7.33
N ILE A 87 -1.35 13.38 -7.06
CA ILE A 87 -2.55 13.77 -7.82
C ILE A 87 -3.10 15.07 -7.22
N PRO A 88 -3.22 16.16 -8.01
CA PRO A 88 -3.77 17.42 -7.51
C PRO A 88 -5.17 17.24 -6.91
N GLY A 89 -5.35 17.71 -5.67
CA GLY A 89 -6.62 17.61 -4.93
C GLY A 89 -6.79 16.35 -4.09
N LEU A 90 -5.82 15.42 -4.10
CA LEU A 90 -5.74 14.30 -3.15
C LEU A 90 -4.62 14.56 -2.14
N GLU A 91 -4.87 14.19 -0.88
CA GLU A 91 -3.85 14.21 0.15
C GLU A 91 -3.35 12.79 0.43
N SER A 92 -2.04 12.66 0.61
CA SER A 92 -1.43 11.39 1.00
C SER A 92 -1.65 11.13 2.49
N PRO A 93 -2.17 9.96 2.88
CA PRO A 93 -2.21 9.55 4.28
C PRO A 93 -0.83 9.59 4.96
N THR A 94 0.25 9.29 4.23
CA THR A 94 1.63 9.34 4.77
C THR A 94 2.17 10.76 4.96
N ALA A 95 1.46 11.81 4.52
CA ALA A 95 1.82 13.19 4.81
C ALA A 95 1.46 13.60 6.25
N ASN A 96 0.56 12.88 6.90
CA ASN A 96 0.22 13.11 8.31
C ASN A 96 1.13 12.26 9.21
N ILE A 97 1.78 12.92 10.17
CA ILE A 97 2.68 12.26 11.11
C ILE A 97 2.01 11.14 11.91
N ASN A 98 0.70 11.24 12.17
CA ASN A 98 -0.06 10.22 12.89
C ASN A 98 -0.03 8.87 12.17
N THR A 99 0.00 8.84 10.84
CA THR A 99 0.03 7.60 10.07
C THR A 99 1.40 6.92 10.13
N THR A 100 2.49 7.68 10.05
CA THR A 100 3.84 7.12 10.09
C THR A 100 4.29 6.73 11.51
N LEU A 101 3.72 7.38 12.54
CA LEU A 101 4.05 7.10 13.94
C LEU A 101 3.26 5.93 14.55
N ALA A 102 2.07 5.62 14.03
CA ALA A 102 1.21 4.55 14.53
C ALA A 102 1.77 3.14 14.20
#